data_AF-B4FGK1-F1
#
_entry.id   AF-B4FGK1-F1
#
_cell.length_a   1.000
_cell.length_b   1.000
_cell.length_c   1.000
_cell.angle_alpha   90.00
_cell.angle_beta   90.00
_cell.angle_gamma   90.00
#
_symmetry.space_group_name_H-M   'P 1'
#
loop_
_entity.id
_entity.type
_entity.pdbx_description
1 polymer ?
#
loop_
_entity_poly.entity_id
_entity_poly.type
_entity_poly.pdbx_seq_one_letter_code
_entity_poly.pdbx_strand_id
1 'polypeptide(L)'
;MSHWPEQPVNVIINWLKSQNASWTVADFGCGNAAVAKNLKNKVFSIDLVSDEPSVIACDMAHTPLEPSSIDVAIFCLSLMGINYPSYLEEANRVLKPSGWLVIAEVRSRLDPSNGGADPEKFSKAIIQLGFSLVSKDVKNRMFILFYFRKKEKSKVAKSIDWPQLKPCLYKRR
;
A
#
# COMPACT_ATOMS: atom_id res chain seq x y z
N MET A 1 10.67 -23.63 -5.34
CA MET A 1 9.96 -22.35 -5.55
C MET A 1 8.66 -22.42 -4.77
N SER A 2 8.56 -21.69 -3.66
CA SER A 2 7.33 -21.66 -2.86
C SER A 2 6.22 -20.99 -3.67
N HIS A 3 5.32 -21.79 -4.23
CA HIS A 3 4.11 -21.29 -4.89
C HIS A 3 3.23 -20.65 -3.81
N TRP A 4 2.95 -19.36 -3.97
CA TRP A 4 1.94 -18.71 -3.15
C TRP A 4 0.58 -19.27 -3.60
N PRO A 5 -0.26 -19.76 -2.67
CA PRO A 5 -1.59 -20.28 -3.04
C PRO A 5 -2.47 -19.18 -3.64
N GLU A 6 -2.19 -17.93 -3.28
CA GLU A 6 -2.86 -16.74 -3.78
C GLU A 6 -1.88 -15.56 -3.74
N GLN A 7 -1.83 -14.75 -4.79
CA GLN A 7 -1.00 -13.56 -4.86
C GLN A 7 -1.77 -12.36 -4.28
N PRO A 8 -1.16 -11.52 -3.42
CA PRO A 8 -1.85 -10.40 -2.78
C PRO A 8 -2.38 -9.38 -3.79
N VAL A 9 -1.68 -9.20 -4.91
CA VAL A 9 -2.13 -8.31 -6.00
C VAL A 9 -3.45 -8.78 -6.60
N ASN A 10 -3.67 -10.10 -6.72
CA ASN A 10 -4.93 -10.65 -7.22
C ASN A 10 -6.07 -10.42 -6.23
N VAL A 11 -5.80 -10.50 -4.92
CA VAL A 11 -6.81 -10.17 -3.90
C VAL A 11 -7.23 -8.71 -4.00
N ILE A 12 -6.27 -7.79 -4.16
CA ILE A 12 -6.54 -6.35 -4.29
C ILE A 12 -7.29 -6.05 -5.61
N ILE A 13 -6.89 -6.66 -6.72
CA ILE A 13 -7.59 -6.54 -8.01
C ILE A 13 -9.04 -7.01 -7.88
N ASN A 14 -9.28 -8.17 -7.26
CA ASN A 14 -10.63 -8.70 -7.07
C ASN A 14 -11.47 -7.81 -6.14
N TRP A 15 -10.87 -7.28 -5.08
CA TRP A 15 -11.52 -6.28 -4.23
C TRP A 15 -11.92 -5.06 -5.07
N LEU A 16 -11.01 -4.45 -5.83
CA LEU A 16 -11.27 -3.27 -6.70
C LEU A 16 -12.35 -3.52 -7.76
N LYS A 17 -12.40 -4.71 -8.35
CA LYS A 17 -13.45 -5.09 -9.32
C LYS A 17 -14.86 -5.06 -8.71
N SER A 18 -14.98 -5.28 -7.40
CA SER A 18 -16.26 -5.16 -6.67
C SER A 18 -16.57 -3.74 -6.20
N GLN A 19 -15.68 -2.77 -6.46
CA GLN A 19 -15.85 -1.37 -6.10
C GLN A 19 -16.28 -0.52 -7.30
N ASN A 20 -16.24 0.80 -7.14
CA ASN A 20 -16.60 1.74 -8.19
C ASN A 20 -15.53 1.79 -9.30
N ALA A 21 -15.94 1.46 -10.53
CA ALA A 21 -15.07 1.49 -11.70
C ALA A 21 -14.58 2.90 -12.09
N SER A 22 -15.21 3.98 -11.60
CA SER A 22 -14.78 5.35 -11.84
C SER A 22 -13.68 5.83 -10.89
N TRP A 23 -13.35 5.06 -9.84
CA TRP A 23 -12.28 5.41 -8.93
C TRP A 23 -10.93 5.48 -9.64
N THR A 24 -10.18 6.52 -9.32
CA THR A 24 -8.78 6.68 -9.71
C THR A 24 -7.88 6.01 -8.67
N VAL A 25 -7.00 5.12 -9.14
CA VAL A 25 -6.14 4.28 -8.31
C VAL A 25 -4.68 4.70 -8.52
N ALA A 26 -3.89 4.73 -7.47
CA ALA A 26 -2.43 4.76 -7.56
C ALA A 26 -1.83 3.48 -6.96
N ASP A 27 -0.98 2.81 -7.73
CA ASP A 27 -0.27 1.59 -7.34
C ASP A 27 1.19 1.93 -7.08
N PHE A 28 1.54 2.08 -5.80
CA PHE A 28 2.86 2.51 -5.34
C PHE A 28 3.81 1.30 -5.30
N GLY A 29 4.89 1.35 -6.08
CA GLY A 29 5.77 0.22 -6.34
C GLY A 29 5.02 -0.86 -7.12
N CYS A 30 4.55 -0.53 -8.32
CA CYS A 30 3.64 -1.37 -9.12
C CYS A 30 4.32 -2.58 -9.79
N GLY A 31 5.65 -2.63 -9.86
CA GLY A 31 6.41 -3.61 -10.63
C GLY A 31 5.95 -3.63 -12.09
N ASN A 32 5.48 -4.80 -12.54
CA ASN A 32 5.02 -5.03 -13.92
C ASN A 32 3.62 -4.45 -14.25
N ALA A 33 3.09 -3.56 -13.40
CA ALA A 33 1.79 -2.89 -13.56
C ALA A 33 0.59 -3.86 -13.67
N ALA A 34 0.62 -4.97 -12.92
CA ALA A 34 -0.45 -5.97 -12.92
C ALA A 34 -1.84 -5.38 -12.59
N VAL A 35 -1.92 -4.40 -11.69
CA VAL A 35 -3.18 -3.73 -11.32
C VAL A 35 -3.78 -3.00 -12.54
N ALA A 36 -2.98 -2.17 -13.22
CA ALA A 36 -3.43 -1.43 -14.41
C ALA A 36 -3.85 -2.36 -15.55
N LYS A 37 -3.13 -3.47 -15.75
CA LYS A 37 -3.41 -4.46 -16.81
C LYS A 37 -4.73 -5.24 -16.59
N ASN A 38 -5.28 -5.26 -15.38
CA ASN A 38 -6.42 -6.10 -15.00
C ASN A 38 -7.66 -5.32 -14.52
N LEU A 39 -7.62 -3.99 -14.54
CA LEU A 39 -8.72 -3.13 -14.10
C LEU A 39 -9.17 -2.18 -15.22
N LYS A 40 -10.43 -1.77 -15.16
CA LYS A 40 -10.99 -0.72 -16.03
C LYS A 40 -10.81 0.68 -15.45
N ASN A 41 -10.48 0.76 -14.16
CA ASN A 41 -10.18 2.01 -13.46
C ASN A 41 -9.04 2.77 -14.13
N LYS A 42 -9.01 4.09 -13.94
CA LYS A 42 -7.80 4.86 -14.20
C LYS A 42 -6.75 4.48 -13.14
N VAL A 43 -5.64 3.88 -13.55
CA VAL A 43 -4.56 3.45 -12.65
C VAL A 43 -3.29 4.23 -12.96
N PHE A 44 -2.74 4.93 -11.97
CA PHE A 44 -1.39 5.46 -11.96
C PHE A 44 -0.45 4.40 -11.39
N SER A 45 0.26 3.71 -12.28
CA SER A 45 1.29 2.74 -11.90
C SER A 45 2.60 3.49 -11.63
N ILE A 46 3.15 3.38 -10.43
CA ILE A 46 4.34 4.13 -9.98
C ILE A 46 5.40 3.12 -9.54
N ASP A 47 6.62 3.24 -10.06
CA ASP A 47 7.77 2.45 -9.61
C ASP A 47 9.06 3.28 -9.74
N LEU A 48 10.13 2.89 -9.05
CA LEU A 48 11.40 3.62 -9.12
C LEU A 48 12.03 3.49 -10.51
N VAL A 49 11.91 2.30 -11.12
CA VAL A 49 12.41 1.98 -12.46
C VAL A 49 11.43 1.00 -13.10
N SER A 50 11.14 1.17 -14.39
CA SER A 50 10.33 0.22 -15.14
C SER A 50 10.64 0.25 -16.63
N ASP A 51 10.52 -0.90 -17.28
CA ASP A 51 10.56 -1.04 -18.74
C ASP A 51 9.17 -0.85 -19.39
N GLU A 52 8.11 -0.72 -18.57
CA GLU A 52 6.74 -0.50 -19.04
C GLU A 52 6.49 1.00 -19.27
N PRO A 53 6.23 1.46 -20.51
CA PRO A 53 6.11 2.90 -20.81
C PRO A 53 4.95 3.61 -20.10
N SER A 54 3.96 2.86 -19.63
CA SER A 54 2.81 3.38 -18.89
C SER A 54 3.09 3.59 -17.40
N VAL A 55 4.24 3.13 -16.90
CA VAL A 55 4.64 3.31 -15.50
C VAL A 55 5.31 4.67 -15.33
N ILE A 56 4.87 5.40 -14.30
CA ILE A 56 5.50 6.62 -13.83
C ILE A 56 6.76 6.23 -13.07
N ALA A 57 7.92 6.39 -13.71
CA ALA A 57 9.22 6.15 -13.10
C ALA A 57 9.58 7.31 -12.14
N CYS A 58 9.41 7.13 -10.84
CA CYS A 58 9.78 8.11 -9.81
C CYS A 58 10.01 7.49 -8.43
N ASP A 59 10.63 8.23 -7.52
CA ASP A 59 10.60 7.87 -6.09
C ASP A 59 9.15 8.00 -5.59
N MET A 60 8.61 6.90 -5.05
CA MET A 60 7.24 6.85 -4.57
C MET A 60 7.01 7.67 -3.29
N ALA A 61 8.07 8.18 -2.65
CA ALA A 61 7.97 9.22 -1.62
C ALA A 61 7.59 10.60 -2.18
N HIS A 62 7.82 10.83 -3.48
CA HIS A 62 7.64 12.13 -4.14
C HIS A 62 7.05 11.94 -5.54
N THR A 63 5.78 11.59 -5.59
CA THR A 63 5.07 11.34 -6.86
C THR A 63 4.69 12.66 -7.54
N PRO A 64 4.55 12.67 -8.87
CA PRO A 64 4.07 13.84 -9.61
C PRO A 64 2.54 14.03 -9.51
N LEU A 65 1.84 13.27 -8.65
CA LEU A 65 0.39 13.36 -8.52
C LEU A 65 -0.02 14.57 -7.68
N GLU A 66 -1.14 15.17 -8.04
CA GLU A 66 -1.70 16.29 -7.28
C GLU A 66 -2.22 15.85 -5.90
N PRO A 67 -2.15 16.71 -4.87
CA PRO A 67 -2.78 16.43 -3.59
C PRO A 67 -4.28 16.16 -3.76
N SER A 68 -4.82 15.21 -2.99
CA SER A 68 -6.25 14.87 -3.01
C SER A 68 -6.82 14.57 -4.41
N SER A 69 -6.05 13.90 -5.26
CA SER A 69 -6.44 13.60 -6.65
C SER A 69 -6.90 12.16 -6.88
N ILE A 70 -6.58 11.22 -5.99
CA ILE A 70 -6.90 9.79 -6.16
C ILE A 70 -7.91 9.28 -5.12
N ASP A 71 -8.61 8.21 -5.47
CA ASP A 71 -9.62 7.55 -4.62
C ASP A 71 -9.03 6.36 -3.84
N VAL A 72 -8.02 5.68 -4.41
CA VAL A 72 -7.37 4.50 -3.79
C VAL A 72 -5.85 4.56 -3.96
N ALA A 73 -5.10 4.38 -2.88
CA ALA A 73 -3.67 4.12 -2.89
C ALA A 73 -3.39 2.67 -2.49
N ILE A 74 -2.51 2.00 -3.23
CA ILE A 74 -2.15 0.59 -3.02
C ILE A 74 -0.66 0.49 -2.71
N PHE A 75 -0.33 -0.27 -1.67
CA PHE A 75 1.01 -0.79 -1.43
C PHE A 75 0.95 -2.32 -1.37
N CYS A 76 1.26 -2.99 -2.48
CA CYS A 76 1.17 -4.44 -2.55
C CYS A 76 2.56 -5.08 -2.47
N LEU A 77 3.11 -5.27 -1.27
CA LEU A 77 4.48 -5.74 -0.99
C LEU A 77 5.56 -4.69 -1.33
N SER A 78 5.26 -3.40 -1.25
CA SER A 78 6.13 -2.29 -1.72
C SER A 78 6.72 -1.44 -0.60
N LEU A 79 6.38 -1.66 0.67
CA LEU A 79 6.95 -0.92 1.80
C LEU A 79 8.34 -1.47 2.16
N MET A 80 9.25 -1.56 1.18
CA MET A 80 10.55 -2.21 1.33
C MET A 80 11.65 -1.27 1.83
N GLY A 81 11.54 0.03 1.55
CA GLY A 81 12.53 1.02 1.99
C GLY A 81 12.49 1.29 3.50
N ILE A 82 13.65 1.62 4.08
CA ILE A 82 13.75 2.04 5.49
C ILE A 82 12.97 3.33 5.77
N ASN A 83 12.77 4.16 4.74
CA ASN A 83 11.99 5.38 4.76
C ASN A 83 10.52 5.16 4.33
N TYR A 84 9.98 3.93 4.47
CA TYR A 84 8.58 3.66 4.14
C TYR A 84 7.53 4.62 4.75
N PRO A 85 7.77 5.28 5.91
CA PRO A 85 6.87 6.31 6.39
C PRO A 85 6.60 7.42 5.38
N SER A 86 7.63 7.86 4.66
CA SER A 86 7.51 8.89 3.61
C SER A 86 6.60 8.45 2.45
N TYR A 87 6.57 7.16 2.14
CA TYR A 87 5.68 6.62 1.11
C TYR A 87 4.21 6.69 1.56
N LEU A 88 3.96 6.40 2.84
CA LEU A 88 2.61 6.49 3.43
C LEU A 88 2.16 7.94 3.59
N GLU A 89 3.07 8.85 3.92
CA GLU A 89 2.82 10.31 3.94
C GLU A 89 2.45 10.81 2.55
N GLU A 90 3.15 10.34 1.52
CA GLU A 90 2.85 10.69 0.14
C GLU A 90 1.49 10.14 -0.31
N ALA A 91 1.18 8.89 0.03
CA ALA A 91 -0.17 8.33 -0.17
C ALA A 91 -1.24 9.14 0.55
N ASN A 92 -0.96 9.61 1.78
CA ASN A 92 -1.86 10.52 2.48
C ASN A 92 -2.04 11.84 1.70
N ARG A 93 -0.97 12.45 1.19
CA ARG A 93 -1.06 13.70 0.42
C ARG A 93 -1.96 13.57 -0.80
N VAL A 94 -1.78 12.51 -1.59
CA VAL A 94 -2.49 12.33 -2.88
C VAL A 94 -3.91 11.79 -2.71
N LEU A 95 -4.22 11.08 -1.62
CA LEU A 95 -5.55 10.56 -1.38
C LEU A 95 -6.57 11.66 -1.09
N LYS A 96 -7.75 11.57 -1.71
CA LYS A 96 -8.92 12.36 -1.33
C LYS A 96 -9.35 12.06 0.11
N PRO A 97 -10.00 13.01 0.81
CA PRO A 97 -10.76 12.70 2.02
C PRO A 97 -11.66 11.47 1.81
N SER A 98 -11.74 10.60 2.81
CA SER A 98 -12.51 9.35 2.72
C SER A 98 -12.04 8.33 1.67
N GLY A 99 -10.90 8.57 1.01
CA GLY A 99 -10.24 7.63 0.09
C GLY A 99 -9.64 6.43 0.80
N TRP A 100 -9.28 5.40 0.02
CA TRP A 100 -8.80 4.12 0.52
C TRP A 100 -7.29 4.01 0.47
N LEU A 101 -6.70 3.49 1.55
CA LEU A 101 -5.33 3.02 1.59
C LEU A 101 -5.35 1.51 1.79
N VAL A 102 -4.88 0.76 0.81
CA VAL A 102 -4.86 -0.71 0.83
C VAL A 102 -3.42 -1.18 0.85
N ILE A 103 -3.05 -1.94 1.87
CA ILE A 103 -1.68 -2.42 2.09
C ILE A 103 -1.70 -3.94 2.18
N ALA A 104 -0.84 -4.59 1.41
CA ALA A 104 -0.49 -6.00 1.58
C ALA A 104 0.99 -6.10 1.91
N GLU A 105 1.36 -6.77 3.00
CA GLU A 105 2.76 -7.01 3.36
C GLU A 105 2.98 -8.44 3.84
N VAL A 106 4.18 -8.98 3.60
CA VAL A 106 4.55 -10.35 4.00
C VAL A 106 4.43 -10.49 5.52
N ARG A 107 3.80 -11.56 6.01
CA ARG A 107 3.58 -11.78 7.44
C ARG A 107 4.86 -11.73 8.26
N SER A 108 5.94 -12.31 7.75
CA SER A 108 7.21 -12.35 8.47
C SER A 108 7.81 -10.96 8.72
N ARG A 109 7.39 -9.93 7.96
CA ARG A 109 7.80 -8.54 8.20
C ARG A 109 7.06 -7.91 9.37
N LEU A 110 5.89 -8.45 9.68
CA LEU A 110 4.92 -8.01 10.67
C LEU A 110 4.67 -9.11 11.72
N ASP A 111 5.73 -9.77 12.18
CA ASP A 111 5.65 -10.83 13.18
C ASP A 111 6.72 -10.63 14.27
N PRO A 112 6.32 -10.13 15.46
CA PRO A 112 7.22 -9.89 16.58
C PRO A 112 8.01 -11.11 17.02
N SER A 113 7.48 -12.33 16.83
CA SER A 113 8.15 -13.56 17.26
C SER A 113 9.43 -13.86 16.48
N ASN A 114 9.60 -13.24 15.30
CA ASN A 114 10.78 -13.41 14.46
C ASN A 114 11.58 -12.09 14.25
N GLY A 115 11.29 -11.06 15.06
CA GLY A 115 11.91 -9.74 14.93
C GLY A 115 11.28 -8.84 13.86
N GLY A 116 10.10 -9.19 13.35
CA GLY A 116 9.24 -8.30 12.57
C GLY A 116 8.49 -7.28 13.43
N ALA A 117 7.87 -6.31 12.78
CA ALA A 117 7.04 -5.32 13.46
C ALA A 117 5.76 -5.95 14.03
N ASP A 118 5.21 -5.36 15.08
CA ASP A 118 3.88 -5.72 15.57
C ASP A 118 2.80 -5.16 14.62
N PRO A 119 1.91 -6.00 14.06
CA PRO A 119 0.81 -5.55 13.20
C PRO A 119 -0.08 -4.48 13.82
N GLU A 120 -0.29 -4.51 15.15
CA GLU A 120 -1.09 -3.52 15.85
C GLU A 120 -0.35 -2.20 15.99
N LYS A 121 0.95 -2.22 16.29
CA LYS A 121 1.77 -1.00 16.30
C LYS A 121 1.85 -0.38 14.91
N PHE A 122 1.98 -1.21 13.88
CA PHE A 122 1.96 -0.76 12.48
C PHE A 122 0.63 -0.08 12.13
N SER A 123 -0.49 -0.72 12.50
CA SER A 123 -1.82 -0.14 12.29
C SER A 123 -2.01 1.17 13.06
N LYS A 124 -1.52 1.23 14.32
CA LYS A 124 -1.60 2.44 15.16
C LYS A 124 -0.82 3.61 14.56
N ALA A 125 0.37 3.37 14.01
CA ALA A 125 1.16 4.40 13.34
C ALA A 125 0.41 4.99 12.12
N ILE A 126 -0.20 4.14 11.29
CA ILE A 126 -1.04 4.57 10.17
C ILE A 126 -2.27 5.34 10.64
N ILE A 127 -2.88 4.95 11.77
CA ILE A 127 -4.00 5.69 12.35
C ILE A 127 -3.59 7.09 12.82
N GLN A 128 -2.38 7.22 13.39
CA GLN A 128 -1.77 8.50 13.78
C GLN A 128 -1.40 9.38 12.56
N LEU A 129 -1.13 8.76 11.40
CA LEU A 129 -0.94 9.45 10.13
C LEU A 129 -2.24 10.03 9.54
N GLY A 130 -3.39 9.75 10.14
CA GLY A 130 -4.66 10.33 9.69
C GLY A 130 -5.62 9.37 9.01
N PHE A 131 -5.41 8.08 9.18
CA PHE A 131 -6.31 7.05 8.68
C PHE A 131 -7.14 6.41 9.80
N SER A 132 -8.18 5.66 9.42
CA SER A 132 -8.89 4.72 10.28
C SER A 132 -8.80 3.32 9.68
N LEU A 133 -8.50 2.32 10.51
CA LEU A 133 -8.52 0.91 10.09
C LEU A 133 -9.98 0.48 9.88
N VAL A 134 -10.30 0.01 8.67
CA VAL A 134 -11.62 -0.54 8.33
C VAL A 134 -11.62 -2.05 8.51
N SER A 135 -10.60 -2.73 8.00
CA SER A 135 -10.43 -4.16 8.19
C SER A 135 -8.97 -4.58 8.08
N LYS A 136 -8.66 -5.71 8.72
CA LYS A 136 -7.36 -6.36 8.70
C LYS A 136 -7.58 -7.85 8.45
N ASP A 137 -7.13 -8.36 7.31
CA ASP A 137 -7.24 -9.77 6.97
C ASP A 137 -5.91 -10.48 7.20
N VAL A 138 -5.93 -11.38 8.19
CA VAL A 138 -4.81 -12.23 8.62
C VAL A 138 -5.05 -13.71 8.29
N LYS A 139 -5.98 -14.05 7.38
CA LYS A 139 -6.30 -15.44 7.04
C LYS A 139 -5.22 -16.08 6.16
N ASN A 140 -4.63 -15.31 5.25
CA ASN A 140 -3.58 -15.80 4.38
C ASN A 140 -2.30 -16.09 5.20
N ARG A 141 -1.64 -17.21 4.93
CA ARG A 141 -0.42 -17.65 5.67
C ARG A 141 0.85 -16.91 5.23
N MET A 142 0.83 -16.20 4.10
CA MET A 142 2.00 -15.56 3.51
C MET A 142 2.01 -14.04 3.69
N PHE A 143 0.85 -13.38 3.66
CA PHE A 143 0.73 -11.93 3.80
C PHE A 143 -0.43 -11.51 4.71
N ILE A 144 -0.41 -10.25 5.13
CA ILE A 144 -1.50 -9.57 5.84
C ILE A 144 -2.02 -8.48 4.92
N LEU A 145 -3.35 -8.33 4.84
CA LEU A 145 -4.01 -7.22 4.17
C LEU A 145 -4.57 -6.24 5.20
N PHE A 146 -4.38 -4.96 4.94
CA PHE A 146 -4.98 -3.88 5.70
C PHE A 146 -5.76 -2.97 4.77
N TYR A 147 -6.97 -2.62 5.18
CA TYR A 147 -7.83 -1.67 4.51
C TYR A 147 -8.06 -0.50 5.44
N PHE A 148 -7.57 0.66 5.04
CA PHE A 148 -7.70 1.91 5.77
C PHE A 148 -8.52 2.91 4.97
N ARG A 149 -9.16 3.84 5.68
CA ARG A 149 -9.83 4.99 5.10
C ARG A 149 -9.19 6.28 5.60
N LYS A 150 -8.90 7.23 4.70
CA LYS A 150 -8.40 8.55 5.08
C LYS A 150 -9.50 9.33 5.81
N LYS A 151 -9.19 9.90 6.98
CA LYS A 151 -10.16 10.70 7.75
C LYS A 151 -10.48 12.01 7.02
N GLU A 152 -11.74 12.46 7.07
CA GLU A 152 -12.16 13.72 6.41
C GLU A 152 -11.49 14.96 6.98
N LYS A 153 -11.39 15.03 8.31
CA LYS A 153 -10.64 16.05 9.05
C LYS A 153 -9.58 15.32 9.85
N SER A 154 -8.34 15.36 9.35
CA SER A 154 -7.21 14.70 9.98
C SER A 154 -6.27 15.73 10.59
N LYS A 155 -5.97 15.59 11.88
CA LYS A 155 -4.74 16.12 12.47
C LYS A 155 -3.73 14.98 12.49
N VAL A 156 -2.77 15.02 11.57
CA VAL A 156 -1.60 14.13 11.60
C VAL A 156 -0.87 14.37 12.92
N ALA A 157 -0.48 13.29 13.60
CA ALA A 157 0.29 13.42 14.84
C ALA A 157 1.63 14.13 14.56
N LYS A 158 2.08 15.01 15.47
CA LYS A 158 3.34 15.76 15.31
C LYS A 158 4.56 14.84 15.22
N SER A 159 4.51 13.70 15.89
CA SER A 159 5.49 12.63 15.81
C SER A 159 4.76 11.29 15.80
N ILE A 160 5.25 10.37 14.97
CA ILE A 160 4.74 9.00 14.86
C ILE A 160 5.94 8.09 15.10
N ASP A 161 5.78 7.17 16.06
CA ASP A 161 6.76 6.11 16.29
C ASP A 161 6.50 4.98 15.29
N TRP A 162 7.29 4.97 14.21
CA TRP A 162 7.12 4.02 13.11
C TRP A 162 7.84 2.71 13.41
N PRO A 163 7.12 1.56 13.48
CA PRO A 163 7.77 0.29 13.72
C PRO A 163 8.60 -0.14 12.51
N GLN A 164 9.83 -0.60 12.76
CA GLN A 164 10.70 -1.07 11.68
C GLN A 164 10.18 -2.39 11.10
N LEU A 165 9.89 -2.39 9.80
CA LEU A 165 9.51 -3.60 9.09
C LEU A 165 10.75 -4.43 8.81
N LYS A 166 10.76 -5.70 9.22
CA LYS A 166 11.86 -6.61 8.89
C LYS A 166 12.02 -6.70 7.36
N PRO A 167 13.24 -6.76 6.80
CA PRO A 167 13.43 -6.84 5.36
C PRO A 167 12.72 -8.06 4.74
N CYS A 168 12.19 -7.90 3.53
CA CYS A 168 11.69 -9.03 2.76
C CYS A 168 12.88 -9.81 2.19
N LEU A 169 13.10 -11.03 2.66
CA LEU A 169 14.19 -11.90 2.18
C LEU A 169 13.82 -12.65 0.88
N TYR A 170 12.58 -12.53 0.39
CA TYR A 170 12.11 -13.23 -0.80
C TYR A 170 12.23 -12.35 -2.06
N LYS A 171 12.73 -12.99 -3.13
CA LYS A 171 13.23 -12.42 -4.39
C LYS A 171 12.19 -11.58 -5.16
N ARG A 172 12.72 -10.77 -6.10
CA ARG A 172 12.04 -9.90 -7.08
C ARG A 172 10.61 -10.32 -7.42
N ARG A 173 9.71 -9.34 -7.44
CA ARG A 173 8.38 -9.47 -8.05
C ARG A 173 8.47 -9.78 -9.54
#